data_AF-A0A6I9Q1R2-F1
#
_entry.id   AF-A0A6I9Q1R2-F1
#
_cell.length_a   1.000
_cell.length_b   1.000
_cell.length_c   1.000
_cell.angle_alpha   90.00
_cell.angle_beta   90.00
_cell.angle_gamma   90.00
#
_symmetry.space_group_name_H-M   'P 1'
#
loop_
_entity.id
_entity.type
_entity.pdbx_description
1 polymer ?
#
loop_
_entity_poly.entity_id
_entity_poly.type
_entity_poly.pdbx_seq_one_letter_code
_entity_poly.pdbx_strand_id
1 'polypeptide(L)'
;MSIIIVGVGQAEFDAMVELDGDDIRISSRGKLAERDIVQFVPFRDYMDRTGNHVLSMARLVKDVLAEIPDQLISYMKSRAIKPNSVPPPYSPLDQPQTNPV
;
A
#
# COMPACT_ATOMS: atom_id res chain seq x y z
N MET A 1 -0.35 -10.36 7.58
CA MET A 1 -0.10 -10.70 6.15
C MET A 1 -1.19 -10.08 5.29
N SER A 2 -0.83 -9.22 4.34
CA SER A 2 -1.75 -8.63 3.37
C SER A 2 -1.28 -8.99 1.96
N ILE A 3 -2.20 -9.19 1.02
CA ILE A 3 -1.93 -9.63 -0.35
C ILE A 3 -2.64 -8.66 -1.29
N ILE A 4 -1.92 -8.15 -2.28
CA ILE A 4 -2.50 -7.33 -3.35
C ILE A 4 -2.35 -8.11 -4.65
N ILE A 5 -3.44 -8.25 -5.39
CA ILE A 5 -3.48 -8.93 -6.70
C ILE A 5 -3.82 -7.90 -7.75
N VAL A 6 -2.94 -7.74 -8.74
CA VAL A 6 -3.14 -6.80 -9.86
C VAL A 6 -3.46 -7.59 -11.13
N GLY A 7 -4.67 -7.41 -11.67
CA GLY A 7 -5.12 -8.03 -12.90
C GLY A 7 -4.68 -7.23 -14.14
N VAL A 8 -3.93 -7.84 -15.04
CA VAL A 8 -3.48 -7.22 -16.31
C VAL A 8 -4.12 -7.89 -17.52
N GLY A 9 -4.36 -7.12 -18.58
CA GLY A 9 -4.99 -7.61 -19.82
C GLY A 9 -6.51 -7.43 -19.84
N GLN A 10 -7.18 -8.16 -20.73
CA GLN A 10 -8.61 -8.02 -21.03
C GLN A 10 -9.46 -9.22 -20.58
N ALA A 11 -8.94 -10.06 -19.70
CA ALA A 11 -9.70 -11.18 -19.15
C ALA A 11 -10.86 -10.70 -18.28
N GLU A 12 -11.83 -11.58 -18.03
CA GLU A 12 -12.86 -11.36 -17.01
C GLU A 12 -12.29 -11.73 -15.63
N PHE A 13 -12.55 -10.87 -14.64
CA PHE A 13 -11.94 -10.96 -13.31
C PHE A 13 -12.95 -11.19 -12.18
N ASP A 14 -14.17 -11.66 -12.49
CA ASP A 14 -15.25 -11.83 -11.51
C ASP A 14 -14.83 -12.64 -10.28
N ALA A 15 -14.07 -13.73 -10.48
CA ALA A 15 -13.57 -14.56 -9.38
C ALA A 15 -12.53 -13.85 -8.50
N MET A 16 -11.82 -12.86 -9.04
CA MET A 16 -10.86 -12.06 -8.26
C MET A 16 -11.57 -10.96 -7.46
N VAL A 17 -12.69 -10.43 -7.98
CA VAL A 17 -13.58 -9.52 -7.24
C VAL A 17 -14.25 -10.26 -6.08
N GLU A 18 -14.66 -11.52 -6.28
CA GLU A 18 -15.18 -12.34 -5.17
C GLU A 18 -14.12 -12.60 -4.08
N LEU A 19 -12.84 -12.74 -4.50
CA LEU A 19 -11.74 -12.99 -3.58
C LEU A 19 -11.36 -11.76 -2.73
N ASP A 20 -11.70 -10.55 -3.19
CA ASP A 20 -11.46 -9.27 -2.52
C ASP A 20 -12.12 -9.18 -1.14
N GLY A 21 -13.18 -9.98 -0.90
CA GLY A 21 -13.69 -10.20 0.46
C GLY A 21 -14.48 -9.04 1.10
N ASP A 22 -14.47 -7.86 0.48
CA ASP A 22 -15.14 -6.63 0.93
C ASP A 22 -16.63 -6.82 1.24
N ASP A 23 -17.36 -7.53 0.36
CA ASP A 23 -18.80 -7.77 0.53
C ASP A 23 -19.07 -9.02 1.39
N ILE A 24 -18.28 -10.07 1.22
CA ILE A 24 -18.52 -11.39 1.83
C ILE A 24 -17.20 -12.02 2.27
N ARG A 25 -17.12 -12.37 3.56
CA ARG A 25 -16.02 -13.14 4.14
C ARG A 25 -15.86 -14.48 3.43
N ILE A 26 -14.73 -14.68 2.77
CA ILE A 26 -14.38 -15.95 2.15
C ILE A 26 -14.26 -17.07 3.19
N SER A 27 -14.74 -18.26 2.82
CA SER A 27 -14.60 -19.47 3.63
C SER A 27 -13.96 -20.59 2.82
N SER A 28 -13.15 -21.41 3.48
CA SER A 28 -12.57 -22.59 2.86
C SER A 28 -12.60 -23.74 3.86
N ARG A 29 -13.09 -24.90 3.40
CA ARG A 29 -13.20 -26.12 4.23
C ARG A 29 -13.96 -25.89 5.54
N GLY A 30 -14.99 -25.04 5.51
CA GLY A 30 -15.81 -24.71 6.68
C GLY A 30 -15.18 -23.73 7.66
N LYS A 31 -13.98 -23.18 7.38
CA LYS A 31 -13.39 -22.11 8.18
C LYS A 31 -13.52 -20.77 7.47
N LEU A 32 -14.09 -19.78 8.15
CA LEU A 32 -14.14 -18.39 7.68
C LEU A 32 -12.76 -17.73 7.83
N ALA A 33 -12.45 -16.83 6.89
CA ALA A 33 -11.29 -15.96 7.02
C ALA A 33 -11.43 -15.08 8.28
N GLU A 34 -10.38 -15.06 9.11
CA GLU A 34 -10.36 -14.29 10.36
C GLU A 34 -10.35 -12.79 10.12
N ARG A 35 -9.81 -12.38 8.98
CA ARG A 35 -9.74 -11.00 8.50
C ARG A 35 -9.70 -11.01 6.99
N ASP A 36 -10.12 -9.90 6.40
CA ASP A 36 -9.84 -9.65 5.00
C ASP A 36 -8.34 -9.43 4.80
N ILE A 37 -7.78 -10.05 3.76
CA ILE A 37 -6.34 -9.99 3.47
C ILE A 37 -6.03 -9.84 1.99
N VAL A 38 -7.02 -9.87 1.11
CA VAL A 38 -6.82 -9.77 -0.33
C VAL A 38 -7.37 -8.43 -0.77
N GLN A 39 -6.59 -7.72 -1.59
CA GLN A 39 -7.09 -6.57 -2.33
C GLN A 39 -6.93 -6.87 -3.82
N PHE A 40 -8.02 -6.88 -4.60
CA PHE A 40 -7.95 -7.05 -6.04
C PHE A 40 -8.04 -5.71 -6.78
N VAL A 41 -7.13 -5.49 -7.73
CA VAL A 41 -7.12 -4.28 -8.56
C VAL A 41 -7.00 -4.60 -10.05
N PRO A 42 -8.05 -4.36 -10.86
CA PRO A 42 -7.96 -4.47 -12.32
C PRO A 42 -7.18 -3.28 -12.89
N PHE A 43 -5.97 -3.53 -13.37
CA PHE A 43 -5.06 -2.51 -13.90
C PHE A 43 -5.65 -1.69 -15.06
N ARG A 44 -6.50 -2.33 -15.88
CA ARG A 44 -7.13 -1.71 -17.04
C ARG A 44 -8.02 -0.53 -16.68
N ASP A 45 -8.60 -0.52 -15.49
CA ASP A 45 -9.51 0.55 -15.04
C ASP A 45 -8.75 1.86 -14.79
N TYR A 46 -7.44 1.76 -14.60
CA TYR A 46 -6.55 2.89 -14.35
C TYR A 46 -5.83 3.37 -15.61
N MET A 47 -5.87 2.59 -16.70
CA MET A 47 -5.26 2.95 -17.97
C MET A 47 -6.06 4.05 -18.68
N ASP A 48 -5.48 5.24 -18.80
CA ASP A 48 -6.08 6.32 -19.57
C ASP A 48 -5.98 6.03 -21.08
N ARG A 49 -7.02 6.38 -21.84
CA ARG A 49 -7.10 6.24 -23.31
C ARG A 49 -6.04 7.07 -24.03
N THR A 50 -5.46 8.05 -23.35
CA THR A 50 -4.36 8.90 -23.86
C THR A 50 -2.97 8.25 -23.74
N GLY A 51 -2.85 7.06 -23.11
CA GLY A 51 -1.57 6.36 -22.99
C GLY A 51 -0.59 6.98 -21.97
N ASN A 52 -1.05 7.89 -21.11
CA ASN A 52 -0.19 8.46 -20.08
C ASN A 52 -0.01 7.48 -18.90
N HIS A 53 0.96 6.59 -19.07
CA HIS A 53 1.29 5.52 -18.13
C HIS A 53 1.60 6.03 -16.71
N VAL A 54 2.24 7.20 -16.58
CA VAL A 54 2.63 7.75 -15.27
C VAL A 54 1.41 8.10 -14.43
N LEU A 55 0.40 8.72 -15.04
CA LEU A 55 -0.84 9.09 -14.33
C LEU A 55 -1.66 7.86 -13.94
N SER A 56 -1.71 6.85 -14.81
CA SER A 56 -2.36 5.57 -14.51
C SER A 56 -1.70 4.87 -13.31
N MET A 57 -0.37 4.93 -13.21
CA MET A 57 0.36 4.29 -12.11
C MET A 57 0.11 5.04 -10.80
N ALA A 58 0.11 6.38 -10.85
CA ALA A 58 -0.15 7.19 -9.68
C ALA A 58 -1.55 6.94 -9.09
N ARG A 59 -2.58 6.75 -9.94
CA ARG A 59 -3.95 6.44 -9.49
C ARG A 59 -4.05 5.04 -8.88
N LEU A 60 -3.47 4.03 -9.54
CA LEU A 60 -3.38 2.67 -9.01
C LEU A 60 -2.70 2.64 -7.64
N VAL A 61 -1.53 3.29 -7.53
CA VAL A 61 -0.76 3.34 -6.29
C VAL A 61 -1.51 4.10 -5.20
N LYS A 62 -2.23 5.16 -5.55
CA LYS A 62 -3.05 5.93 -4.59
C LYS A 62 -4.09 5.04 -3.93
N ASP A 63 -4.88 4.29 -4.70
CA ASP A 63 -5.98 3.49 -4.17
C ASP A 63 -5.45 2.28 -3.38
N VAL A 64 -4.37 1.65 -3.85
CA VAL A 64 -3.70 0.54 -3.14
C VAL A 64 -3.04 1.00 -1.83
N LEU A 65 -2.45 2.19 -1.79
CA LEU A 65 -1.77 2.70 -0.59
C LEU A 65 -2.69 3.46 0.36
N ALA A 66 -3.94 3.74 -0.02
CA ALA A 66 -4.85 4.56 0.77
C ALA A 66 -5.07 4.02 2.18
N GLU A 67 -5.08 2.70 2.36
CA GLU A 67 -5.39 2.06 3.64
C GLU A 67 -4.17 1.84 4.55
N ILE A 68 -2.96 1.82 3.99
CA ILE A 68 -1.74 1.53 4.73
C ILE A 68 -1.51 2.49 5.91
N PRO A 69 -1.73 3.81 5.79
CA PRO A 69 -1.57 4.74 6.92
C PRO A 69 -2.46 4.39 8.12
N ASP A 70 -3.74 4.10 7.86
CA ASP A 70 -4.70 3.80 8.93
C ASP A 70 -4.39 2.46 9.60
N GLN A 71 -4.03 1.44 8.81
CA GLN A 71 -3.60 0.15 9.33
C GLN A 71 -2.34 0.27 10.21
N LEU A 72 -1.34 1.05 9.78
CA LEU A 72 -0.12 1.31 10.54
C LEU A 72 -0.43 2.01 11.88
N ILE A 73 -1.23 3.08 11.84
CA ILE A 73 -1.59 3.85 13.04
C ILE A 73 -2.39 2.98 14.01
N SER A 74 -3.34 2.20 13.51
CA SER A 74 -4.15 1.27 14.32
C SER A 74 -3.25 0.25 15.04
N TYR A 75 -2.30 -0.34 14.32
CA TYR A 75 -1.32 -1.25 14.91
C TYR A 75 -0.47 -0.57 16.00
N MET A 76 0.11 0.60 15.72
CA MET A 76 0.94 1.32 16.70
C MET A 76 0.15 1.68 17.97
N LYS A 77 -1.09 2.16 17.82
CA LYS A 77 -1.99 2.46 18.94
C LYS A 77 -2.31 1.21 19.76
N SER A 78 -2.66 0.10 19.11
CA SER A 78 -3.00 -1.16 19.80
C SER A 78 -1.86 -1.73 20.65
N ARG A 79 -0.60 -1.41 20.28
CA ARG A 79 0.61 -1.86 20.98
C ARG A 79 1.27 -0.78 21.83
N ALA A 80 0.66 0.40 21.97
CA ALA A 80 1.20 1.56 22.68
C ALA A 80 2.63 1.96 22.20
N ILE A 81 2.94 1.73 20.92
CA ILE A 81 4.22 2.12 20.32
C ILE A 81 4.17 3.62 20.02
N LYS A 82 5.06 4.39 20.63
CA LYS A 82 5.16 5.84 20.44
C LYS A 82 6.18 6.18 19.35
N PRO A 83 5.98 7.29 18.59
CA PRO A 83 7.00 7.80 17.68
C PRO A 83 8.30 8.10 18.44
N ASN A 84 9.44 7.92 17.76
CA ASN A 84 10.73 8.33 18.30
C ASN A 84 10.77 9.85 18.48
N SER A 85 11.50 10.29 19.50
CA SER A 85 11.83 11.70 19.70
C SER A 85 12.45 12.29 18.44
N VAL A 86 12.11 13.54 18.13
CA VAL A 86 12.72 14.27 17.01
C VAL A 86 14.24 14.21 17.17
N PRO A 87 15.01 13.79 16.15
CA PRO A 87 16.46 13.84 16.20
C PRO A 87 16.89 15.26 16.57
N PRO A 88 17.96 15.43 17.37
CA PRO A 88 18.51 16.77 17.60
C PRO A 88 18.75 17.44 16.24
N PRO A 89 18.48 18.76 16.11
CA PRO A 89 18.77 19.48 14.88
C PRO A 89 20.21 19.19 14.47
N TYR A 90 20.42 18.90 13.18
CA TYR A 90 21.75 18.65 12.63
C TYR A 90 22.69 19.76 13.07
N SER A 91 23.54 19.48 14.06
CA SER A 91 24.75 20.26 14.27
C SER A 91 25.64 19.95 13.07
N PRO A 92 25.99 20.92 12.21
CA PRO A 92 26.96 20.68 11.16
C PRO A 92 28.29 20.32 11.85
N LEU A 93 28.60 19.02 11.90
CA LEU A 93 29.89 18.50 12.32
C LEU A 93 30.92 18.97 11.28
N ASP A 94 31.87 19.78 11.77
CA ASP A 94 33.20 20.06 11.22
C ASP A 94 33.32 20.05 9.70
N GLN A 95 33.17 21.23 9.10
CA GLN A 95 33.72 21.47 7.76
C GLN A 95 35.23 21.14 7.80
N PRO A 96 35.73 20.23 6.95
CA PRO A 96 37.16 19.99 6.87
C PRO A 96 37.85 21.29 6.46
N GLN A 97 38.78 21.77 7.30
CA GLN A 97 39.58 22.95 7.01
C GLN A 97 40.35 22.71 5.70
N THR A 98 40.00 23.47 4.66
CA THR A 98 40.79 23.51 3.44
C THR A 98 42.08 24.26 3.74
N ASN A 99 43.19 23.52 3.87
CA ASN A 99 44.52 24.12 3.94
C ASN A 99 44.82 24.86 2.62
N PRO A 100 45.23 26.14 2.67
CA PRO A 100 45.65 26.86 1.46
C PRO A 100 46.98 26.32 0.94
N VAL A 101 47.09 26.24 -0.40
CA VAL A 101 48.32 26.00 -1.17
C VAL A 101 49.11 27.30 -1.27
#